data_AF-A0A838TF83-F1
#
_entry.id   AF-A0A838TF83-F1
#
_cell.length_a   1.000
_cell.length_b   1.000
_cell.length_c   1.000
_cell.angle_alpha   90.00
_cell.angle_beta   90.00
_cell.angle_gamma   90.00
#
_symmetry.space_group_name_H-M   'P 1'
#
loop_
_entity.id
_entity.type
_entity.pdbx_description
1 polymer ?
#
loop_
_entity_poly.entity_id
_entity_poly.type
_entity_poly.pdbx_seq_one_letter_code
_entity_poly.pdbx_strand_id
1 'polypeptide(L)'
;MLKTGYAQIGPTICVSPTGANNPATKPGYNLIFEETFSGSSLDLTKWNRSTPVDDGNGTSNRNIAMNPNIISVSNGICTIPINNTYYVGCPYSAGEIKSFSVSDPNFKPYYFTTNSLVEGRVKIPIKQGMGSSVWL
;
A
#
# COMPACT_ATOMS: atom_id res chain seq x y z
N MET A 1 4.07 -35.85 31.54
CA MET A 1 3.09 -36.30 30.53
C MET A 1 2.32 -35.06 30.07
N LEU A 2 2.82 -34.32 29.08
CA LEU A 2 2.22 -33.07 28.60
C LEU A 2 1.26 -33.40 27.46
N LYS A 3 -0.04 -33.10 27.65
CA LYS A 3 -1.04 -33.15 26.59
C LYS A 3 -0.79 -31.98 25.63
N THR A 4 -0.28 -32.29 24.44
CA THR A 4 -0.36 -31.45 23.24
C THR A 4 -1.83 -31.26 22.86
N GLY A 5 -2.31 -30.02 22.90
CA GLY A 5 -3.57 -29.61 22.30
C GLY A 5 -3.31 -28.42 21.38
N TYR A 6 -2.84 -28.68 20.17
CA TYR A 6 -2.95 -27.69 19.10
C TYR A 6 -4.39 -27.75 18.59
N ALA A 7 -5.16 -26.70 18.85
CA ALA A 7 -6.40 -26.48 18.11
C ALA A 7 -6.02 -26.27 16.65
N GLN A 8 -6.42 -27.21 15.80
CA GLN A 8 -6.33 -27.10 14.35
C GLN A 8 -7.30 -26.00 13.92
N ILE A 9 -6.80 -24.76 13.80
CA ILE A 9 -7.59 -23.67 13.23
C ILE A 9 -7.64 -23.97 11.73
N GLY A 10 -8.77 -24.51 11.26
CA GLY A 10 -9.05 -24.68 9.84
C GLY A 10 -8.90 -23.35 9.09
N PRO A 11 -8.82 -23.36 7.75
CA PRO A 11 -8.67 -22.14 6.98
C PRO A 11 -9.82 -21.20 7.33
N THR A 12 -9.52 -20.10 8.02
CA THR A 12 -10.46 -19.00 8.15
C THR A 12 -10.66 -18.49 6.73
N ILE A 13 -11.76 -18.93 6.11
CA ILE A 13 -12.29 -18.28 4.92
C ILE A 13 -12.64 -16.88 5.41
N CYS A 14 -11.77 -15.91 5.13
CA CYS A 14 -12.18 -14.51 5.15
C CYS A 14 -13.27 -14.41 4.09
N VAL A 15 -14.52 -14.46 4.52
CA VAL A 15 -15.64 -14.01 3.71
C VAL A 15 -15.24 -12.63 3.20
N SER A 16 -15.11 -12.48 1.87
CA SER A 16 -15.08 -11.15 1.29
C SER A 16 -16.32 -10.46 1.86
N PRO A 17 -16.21 -9.29 2.51
CA PRO A 17 -17.41 -8.57 2.88
C PRO A 17 -18.17 -8.41 1.57
N THR A 18 -19.34 -9.05 1.47
CA THR A 18 -20.36 -8.72 0.49
C THR A 18 -20.42 -7.20 0.50
N GLY A 19 -20.02 -6.61 -0.64
CA GLY A 19 -19.41 -5.29 -0.70
C GLY A 19 -20.10 -4.31 0.23
N ALA A 20 -19.35 -3.69 1.15
CA ALA A 20 -19.86 -2.56 1.90
C ALA A 20 -20.53 -1.62 0.88
N ASN A 21 -21.80 -1.29 1.12
CA ASN A 21 -22.55 -0.37 0.27
C ASN A 21 -21.83 0.99 0.32
N ASN A 22 -20.90 1.19 -0.61
CA ASN A 22 -20.18 2.43 -0.76
C ASN A 22 -20.74 3.13 -2.00
N PRO A 23 -21.78 3.98 -1.85
CA PRO A 23 -22.40 4.63 -2.99
C PRO A 23 -21.35 5.46 -3.74
N ALA A 24 -21.31 5.31 -5.07
CA ALA A 24 -20.35 6.02 -5.92
C ALA A 24 -20.50 7.55 -5.80
N THR A 25 -21.73 8.02 -5.60
CA THR A 25 -22.04 9.42 -5.34
C THR A 25 -22.05 9.72 -3.85
N LYS A 26 -21.30 10.74 -3.44
CA LYS A 26 -21.27 11.26 -2.08
C LYS A 26 -21.94 12.64 -2.08
N PRO A 27 -23.18 12.79 -1.57
CA PRO A 27 -23.87 14.08 -1.57
C PRO A 27 -23.01 15.18 -0.94
N GLY A 28 -22.87 16.31 -1.64
CA GLY A 28 -22.02 17.43 -1.20
C GLY A 28 -20.53 17.30 -1.56
N TYR A 29 -20.10 16.19 -2.18
CA TYR A 29 -18.74 15.98 -2.64
C TYR A 29 -18.71 15.76 -4.16
N ASN A 30 -17.67 16.30 -4.80
CA ASN A 30 -17.34 16.01 -6.20
C ASN A 30 -16.13 15.07 -6.25
N LEU A 31 -16.14 14.10 -7.16
CA LEU A 31 -14.98 13.27 -7.43
C LEU A 31 -13.91 14.09 -8.16
N ILE A 32 -12.72 14.15 -7.57
CA ILE A 32 -11.59 14.96 -8.05
C ILE A 32 -10.31 14.15 -8.27
N PHE A 33 -10.26 12.93 -7.74
CA PHE A 33 -9.18 11.98 -7.93
C PHE A 33 -9.74 10.56 -7.86
N GLU A 34 -9.36 9.71 -8.82
CA GLU A 34 -9.72 8.30 -8.84
C GLU A 34 -8.56 7.46 -9.39
N GLU A 35 -8.36 6.30 -8.77
CA GLU A 35 -7.49 5.25 -9.26
C GLU A 35 -8.18 3.90 -9.10
N THR A 36 -8.29 3.16 -10.20
CA THR A 36 -8.91 1.82 -10.25
C THR A 36 -7.89 0.72 -10.55
N PHE A 37 -6.64 1.09 -10.83
CA PHE A 37 -5.53 0.21 -11.20
C PHE A 37 -5.88 -0.71 -12.37
N SER A 38 -6.68 -0.20 -13.31
CA SER A 38 -7.19 -0.94 -14.48
C SER A 38 -6.14 -1.14 -15.59
N GLY A 39 -5.03 -0.41 -15.54
CA GLY A 39 -3.90 -0.59 -16.45
C GLY A 39 -3.08 -1.85 -16.15
N SER A 40 -2.02 -2.06 -16.94
CA SER A 40 -1.02 -3.12 -16.74
C SER A 40 0.18 -2.67 -15.89
N SER A 41 0.19 -1.40 -15.47
CA SER A 41 1.25 -0.78 -14.70
C SER A 41 0.70 0.36 -13.85
N LEU A 42 1.45 0.78 -12.83
CA LEU A 42 1.13 1.95 -12.04
C LEU A 42 1.12 3.22 -12.94
N ASP A 43 0.07 4.03 -12.83
CA ASP A 43 -0.01 5.32 -13.52
C ASP A 43 0.95 6.32 -12.87
N LEU A 44 2.10 6.52 -13.51
CA LEU A 44 3.15 7.42 -13.03
C LEU A 44 2.82 8.90 -13.20
N THR A 45 1.69 9.24 -13.83
CA THR A 45 1.19 10.62 -13.82
C THR A 45 0.44 10.95 -12.53
N LYS A 46 -0.01 9.92 -11.79
CA LYS A 46 -0.76 10.04 -10.52
C LYS A 46 0.06 9.63 -9.31
N TRP A 47 0.92 8.62 -9.45
CA TRP A 47 1.62 7.99 -8.34
C TRP A 47 3.13 8.02 -8.55
N ASN A 48 3.83 8.50 -7.53
CA ASN A 48 5.26 8.30 -7.37
C ASN A 48 5.51 7.01 -6.59
N ARG A 49 6.57 6.28 -6.95
CA ARG A 49 7.04 5.13 -6.16
C ARG A 49 8.14 5.61 -5.21
N SER A 50 8.02 5.28 -3.92
CA SER A 50 9.08 5.61 -2.99
C SER A 50 10.36 4.85 -3.29
N THR A 51 11.45 5.50 -2.96
CA THR A 51 12.83 5.05 -3.02
C THR A 51 13.41 5.04 -1.61
N PRO A 52 14.61 4.47 -1.40
CA PRO A 52 15.21 4.42 -0.06
C PRO A 52 15.47 5.78 0.61
N VAL A 53 15.45 6.88 -0.14
CA VAL A 53 15.64 8.23 0.41
C VAL A 53 14.35 8.83 0.99
N ASP A 54 13.19 8.31 0.60
CA ASP A 54 11.89 8.90 0.94
C ASP A 54 11.49 8.72 2.40
N ASP A 55 11.93 7.64 3.05
CA ASP A 55 11.44 7.21 4.37
C ASP A 55 12.51 7.34 5.48
N GLY A 56 13.43 8.27 5.29
CA GLY A 56 14.41 8.66 6.30
C GLY A 56 15.55 7.67 6.45
N ASN A 57 16.39 7.63 5.40
CA ASN A 57 17.85 7.72 5.50
C ASN A 57 18.67 6.60 4.84
N GLY A 58 18.22 5.92 3.77
CA GLY A 58 19.09 5.04 2.94
C GLY A 58 19.98 4.05 3.71
N THR A 59 19.64 3.74 4.96
CA THR A 59 20.50 3.09 5.95
C THR A 59 19.71 1.93 6.54
N SER A 60 20.42 0.85 6.81
CA SER A 60 19.84 -0.42 7.24
C SER A 60 19.31 -0.43 8.68
N ASN A 61 19.22 0.72 9.36
CA ASN A 61 18.79 0.82 10.75
C ASN A 61 17.36 0.29 10.97
N ARG A 62 16.52 0.26 9.92
CA ARG A 62 15.15 -0.30 9.95
C ARG A 62 15.05 -1.73 9.41
N ASN A 63 16.16 -2.35 9.01
CA ASN A 63 16.22 -3.64 8.30
C ASN A 63 15.38 -3.72 7.01
N ILE A 64 14.75 -2.64 6.57
CA ILE A 64 13.86 -2.58 5.41
C ILE A 64 14.17 -1.34 4.57
N ALA A 65 14.06 -1.46 3.25
CA ALA A 65 14.20 -0.33 2.33
C ALA A 65 13.03 -0.29 1.32
N MET A 66 12.62 0.91 0.93
CA MET A 66 11.60 1.09 -0.11
C MET A 66 12.21 0.79 -1.48
N ASN A 67 11.70 -0.26 -2.13
CA ASN A 67 12.10 -0.70 -3.45
C ASN A 67 11.00 -0.37 -4.47
N PRO A 68 11.21 0.57 -5.40
CA PRO A 68 10.19 0.94 -6.37
C PRO A 68 9.87 -0.19 -7.36
N ASN A 69 10.77 -1.15 -7.56
CA ASN A 69 10.64 -2.16 -8.60
C ASN A 69 9.74 -3.35 -8.23
N ILE A 70 9.33 -3.46 -6.97
CA ILE A 70 8.50 -4.58 -6.49
C ILE A 70 7.00 -4.27 -6.52
N ILE A 71 6.60 -3.04 -6.89
CA ILE A 71 5.21 -2.64 -7.01
C ILE A 71 4.67 -3.08 -8.36
N SER A 72 3.55 -3.79 -8.37
CA SER A 72 2.91 -4.28 -9.59
C SER A 72 1.43 -3.91 -9.63
N VAL A 73 0.91 -3.73 -10.84
CA VAL A 73 -0.51 -3.55 -11.10
C VAL A 73 -0.99 -4.64 -12.02
N SER A 74 -2.03 -5.36 -11.62
CA SER A 74 -2.63 -6.42 -12.42
C SER A 74 -4.07 -6.67 -11.98
N ASN A 75 -4.97 -6.94 -12.92
CA ASN A 75 -6.36 -7.31 -12.64
C ASN A 75 -7.11 -6.30 -11.74
N GLY A 76 -6.89 -4.98 -11.94
CA GLY A 76 -7.55 -3.95 -11.12
C GLY A 76 -6.99 -3.81 -9.70
N ILE A 77 -5.81 -4.38 -9.42
CA ILE A 77 -5.20 -4.39 -8.10
C ILE A 77 -3.77 -3.89 -8.18
N CYS A 78 -3.45 -2.86 -7.40
CA CYS A 78 -2.08 -2.51 -7.05
C CYS A 78 -1.60 -3.40 -5.90
N THR A 79 -0.51 -4.12 -6.12
CA THR A 79 0.16 -4.91 -5.09
C THR A 79 1.39 -4.16 -4.62
N ILE A 80 1.42 -3.91 -3.31
CA ILE A 80 2.52 -3.25 -2.61
C ILE A 80 3.10 -4.28 -1.64
N PRO A 81 4.15 -5.03 -2.02
CA PRO A 81 4.63 -6.14 -1.22
C PRO A 81 5.62 -5.68 -0.14
N ILE A 82 5.77 -6.54 0.87
CA ILE A 82 6.96 -6.60 1.74
C ILE A 82 7.55 -7.99 1.54
N ASN A 83 8.86 -8.08 1.30
CA ASN A 83 9.53 -9.35 1.05
C ASN A 83 10.93 -9.40 1.67
N ASN A 84 11.52 -10.60 1.69
CA ASN A 84 12.88 -10.88 2.17
C ASN A 84 13.94 -10.74 1.07
N THR A 85 13.71 -9.85 0.10
CA THR A 85 14.70 -9.54 -0.94
C THR A 85 15.65 -8.49 -0.40
N TYR A 86 16.95 -8.81 -0.44
CA TYR A 86 17.98 -7.86 -0.09
C TYR A 86 17.95 -6.65 -1.06
N TYR A 87 17.92 -5.45 -0.51
CA TYR A 87 17.89 -4.22 -1.29
C TYR A 87 18.62 -3.10 -0.55
N VAL A 88 19.59 -2.46 -1.22
CA VAL A 88 20.36 -1.30 -0.71
C VAL A 88 20.87 -1.42 0.73
N GLY A 89 21.40 -2.59 1.12
CA GLY A 89 21.91 -2.78 2.49
C GLY A 89 20.92 -3.39 3.47
N CYS A 90 19.63 -3.48 3.10
CA CYS A 90 18.58 -4.02 3.95
C CYS A 90 18.25 -5.48 3.58
N PRO A 91 18.04 -6.37 4.56
CA PRO A 91 17.61 -7.75 4.31
C PRO A 91 16.14 -7.87 3.83
N TYR A 92 15.33 -6.84 4.06
CA TYR A 92 13.95 -6.78 3.60
C TYR A 92 13.75 -5.60 2.65
N SER A 93 12.78 -5.72 1.75
CA SER A 93 12.32 -4.62 0.91
C SER A 93 10.80 -4.49 0.97
N ALA A 94 10.31 -3.26 0.84
CA ALA A 94 8.89 -2.92 0.81
C ALA A 94 8.57 -1.99 -0.36
N GLY A 95 7.31 -1.97 -0.78
CA GLY A 95 6.80 -0.95 -1.69
C GLY A 95 6.10 0.17 -0.91
N GLU A 96 6.08 1.35 -1.51
CA GLU A 96 5.25 2.48 -1.10
C GLU A 96 4.96 3.34 -2.34
N ILE A 97 3.73 3.86 -2.45
CA ILE A 97 3.31 4.80 -3.49
C ILE A 97 2.72 6.06 -2.85
N LYS A 98 2.92 7.20 -3.50
CA LYS A 98 2.49 8.52 -3.00
C LYS A 98 1.92 9.37 -4.12
N SER A 99 0.95 10.23 -3.82
CA SER A 99 0.47 11.24 -4.77
C SER A 99 1.34 12.51 -4.81
N PHE A 100 2.55 12.44 -4.23
CA PHE A 100 3.56 13.49 -4.24
C PHE A 100 4.98 12.88 -4.28
N SER A 101 5.99 13.69 -4.57
CA SER A 101 7.40 13.27 -4.47
C SER A 101 8.18 14.12 -3.46
N VAL A 102 9.10 13.47 -2.74
CA VAL A 102 10.09 14.15 -1.88
C VAL A 102 11.28 14.65 -2.71
N SER A 103 11.61 13.96 -3.79
CA SER A 103 12.77 14.26 -4.66
C SER A 103 12.42 15.18 -5.84
N ASP A 104 11.16 15.19 -6.28
CA ASP A 104 10.67 16.08 -7.34
C ASP A 104 9.57 17.01 -6.79
N PRO A 105 9.88 18.28 -6.49
CA PRO A 105 8.90 19.21 -5.95
C PRO A 105 7.78 19.57 -6.96
N ASN A 106 7.92 19.24 -8.24
CA ASN A 106 6.89 19.48 -9.25
C ASN A 106 5.91 18.30 -9.37
N PHE A 107 6.27 17.13 -8.86
CA PHE A 107 5.40 15.95 -8.86
C PHE A 107 4.36 16.05 -7.74
N LYS A 108 3.26 16.73 -8.06
CA LYS A 108 2.15 17.03 -7.13
C LYS A 108 0.80 16.87 -7.83
N PRO A 109 0.52 15.70 -8.43
CA PRO A 109 -0.70 15.50 -9.21
C PRO A 109 -1.97 15.75 -8.38
N TYR A 110 -1.94 15.46 -7.08
CA TYR A 110 -3.07 15.73 -6.20
C TYR A 110 -2.68 15.90 -4.73
N TYR A 111 -3.34 16.83 -4.03
CA TYR A 111 -3.25 17.02 -2.58
C TYR A 111 -4.60 16.90 -1.90
N PHE A 112 -4.66 16.07 -0.88
CA PHE A 112 -5.80 15.99 0.01
C PHE A 112 -5.69 17.08 1.07
N THR A 113 -6.75 17.86 1.24
CA THR A 113 -6.87 18.93 2.23
C THR A 113 -7.80 18.52 3.36
N THR A 114 -7.90 19.33 4.41
CA THR A 114 -8.73 19.06 5.61
C THR A 114 -10.22 18.83 5.33
N ASN A 115 -10.73 19.23 4.15
CA ASN A 115 -12.12 19.03 3.73
C ASN A 115 -12.27 17.94 2.65
N SER A 116 -11.26 17.11 2.44
CA SER A 116 -11.30 16.02 1.47
C SER A 116 -11.87 14.74 2.08
N LEU A 117 -12.67 14.01 1.30
CA LEU A 117 -13.03 12.62 1.60
C LEU A 117 -12.09 11.70 0.81
N VAL A 118 -11.44 10.77 1.51
CA VAL A 118 -10.56 9.76 0.89
C VAL A 118 -11.05 8.38 1.26
N GLU A 119 -11.29 7.56 0.24
CA GLU A 119 -11.73 6.17 0.38
C GLU A 119 -10.77 5.26 -0.37
N GLY A 120 -10.43 4.12 0.22
CA GLY A 120 -9.58 3.11 -0.40
C GLY A 120 -10.09 1.72 -0.08
N ARG A 121 -10.02 0.82 -1.07
CA ARG A 121 -10.34 -0.59 -0.89
C ARG A 121 -9.06 -1.40 -0.82
N VAL A 122 -8.67 -1.78 0.39
CA VAL A 122 -7.39 -2.47 0.63
C VAL A 122 -7.62 -3.84 1.27
N LYS A 123 -6.78 -4.80 0.88
CA LYS A 123 -6.63 -6.08 1.58
C LYS A 123 -5.25 -6.08 2.25
N ILE A 124 -5.25 -6.04 3.58
CA ILE A 124 -4.02 -5.94 4.35
C ILE A 124 -3.50 -7.35 4.68
N PRO A 125 -2.22 -7.67 4.41
CA PRO A 125 -1.61 -8.91 4.90
C PRO A 125 -1.46 -8.88 6.42
N ILE A 126 -1.73 -10.02 7.07
CA ILE A 126 -1.59 -10.15 8.53
C ILE A 126 -0.42 -11.08 8.83
N LYS A 127 0.70 -10.51 9.27
CA LYS A 127 1.86 -11.24 9.79
C LYS A 127 2.58 -10.37 10.82
N GLN A 128 3.11 -10.99 11.86
CA GLN A 128 3.89 -10.29 12.88
C GLN A 128 5.04 -9.50 12.25
N GLY A 129 5.20 -8.24 12.68
CA GLY A 129 6.25 -7.34 12.20
C GLY A 129 5.91 -6.59 10.90
N MET A 130 4.76 -6.85 10.27
CA MET A 130 4.32 -6.08 9.11
C MET A 130 3.58 -4.80 9.52
N GLY A 131 4.01 -3.66 8.97
CA GLY A 131 3.29 -2.39 9.04
C GLY A 131 2.70 -2.06 7.67
N SER A 132 1.43 -2.41 7.44
CA SER A 132 0.68 -1.94 6.26
C SER A 132 -0.13 -0.72 6.65
N SER A 133 -0.04 0.35 5.87
CA SER A 133 -0.72 1.61 6.17
C SER A 133 -1.32 2.26 4.92
N VAL A 134 -2.34 3.08 5.15
CA VAL A 134 -2.85 4.09 4.24
C VAL A 134 -2.99 5.34 5.08
N TRP A 135 -2.33 6.44 4.69
CA TRP A 135 -2.23 7.66 5.48
C TRP A 135 -2.11 8.90 4.58
N LEU A 136 -2.29 10.08 5.19
CA LEU A 136 -2.28 11.41 4.57
C LEU A 136 -1.38 12.34 5.38
#